data_AF-A0A2V6G520-F1
#
_entry.id   AF-A0A2V6G520-F1
#
_cell.length_a   1.000
_cell.length_b   1.000
_cell.length_c   1.000
_cell.angle_alpha   90.00
_cell.angle_beta   90.00
_cell.angle_gamma   90.00
#
_symmetry.space_group_name_H-M   'P 1'
#
loop_
_entity.id
_entity.type
_entity.pdbx_description
1 polymer ?
#
loop_
_entity_poly.entity_id
_entity_poly.type
_entity_poly.pdbx_seq_one_letter_code
_entity_poly.pdbx_strand_id
1 'polypeptide(L)'
;MLRRAPISRAYALVGKLVWKSLKTATFSVAKQRLPDTLRDHRSKIESLTAFAEGKMTVGNAADVYLQKIRASILLKPRSKEYRELMMDFIRRSWPSLFETEVRKVSPRDCELWLSRYQQRYSPSVINNSIGTLRAIFDQA
;
A
#
# COMPACT_ATOMS: atom_id res chain seq x y z
N MET A 1 6.61 12.25 -36.71
CA MET A 1 6.24 12.45 -35.29
C MET A 1 7.48 12.30 -34.41
N LEU A 2 8.03 13.39 -33.87
CA LEU A 2 9.16 13.31 -32.91
C LEU A 2 8.65 12.79 -31.55
N ARG A 3 9.11 11.62 -31.11
CA ARG A 3 8.92 11.14 -29.72
C ARG A 3 9.78 12.01 -28.80
N ARG A 4 9.15 12.90 -28.01
CA ARG A 4 9.86 13.67 -26.96
C ARG A 4 10.34 12.72 -25.87
N ALA A 5 11.62 12.82 -25.49
CA ALA A 5 12.21 12.02 -24.42
C ALA A 5 11.59 12.37 -23.05
N PRO A 6 11.42 11.38 -22.14
CA PRO A 6 10.92 11.64 -20.79
C PRO A 6 11.93 12.47 -20.00
N ILE A 7 11.43 13.48 -19.29
CA ILE A 7 12.23 14.35 -18.43
C ILE A 7 12.75 13.53 -17.24
N SER A 8 14.07 13.50 -17.10
CA SER A 8 14.80 12.89 -15.99
C SER A 8 15.35 14.00 -15.11
N ARG A 9 15.11 13.97 -13.81
CA ARG A 9 15.68 14.96 -12.86
C ARG A 9 16.28 14.21 -11.67
N ALA A 10 17.43 14.69 -11.19
CA ALA A 10 18.08 14.17 -10.00
C ALA A 10 17.53 14.85 -8.75
N TYR A 11 17.41 14.11 -7.66
CA TYR A 11 17.07 14.65 -6.34
C TYR A 11 18.00 14.03 -5.30
N ALA A 12 18.41 14.84 -4.33
CA ALA A 12 19.18 14.39 -3.18
C ALA A 12 18.22 13.81 -2.12
N LEU A 13 18.48 12.58 -1.68
CA LEU A 13 17.71 11.87 -0.66
C LEU A 13 18.67 11.28 0.36
N VAL A 14 18.56 11.66 1.63
CA VAL A 14 19.30 11.02 2.75
C VAL A 14 20.80 10.85 2.42
N GLY A 15 21.45 11.90 1.91
CA GLY A 15 22.87 11.90 1.55
C GLY A 15 23.27 11.19 0.25
N LYS A 16 22.35 10.57 -0.50
CA LYS A 16 22.61 9.96 -1.83
C LYS A 16 21.73 10.55 -2.93
N LEU A 17 22.34 10.78 -4.11
CA LEU A 17 21.64 11.28 -5.29
C LEU A 17 20.93 10.11 -5.99
N VAL A 18 19.60 10.19 -6.14
CA VAL A 18 18.81 9.17 -6.86
C VAL A 18 18.30 9.74 -8.18
N TRP A 19 18.56 9.02 -9.27
CA TRP A 19 18.07 9.34 -10.61
C TRP A 19 16.80 8.53 -10.90
N LYS A 20 15.66 9.22 -11.08
CA LYS A 20 14.38 8.56 -11.39
C LYS A 20 13.59 9.35 -12.43
N SER A 21 13.21 8.68 -13.52
CA SER A 21 12.33 9.26 -14.55
C SER A 21 10.90 9.41 -14.03
N LEU A 22 10.31 10.59 -14.23
CA LEU A 22 8.92 10.90 -13.84
C LEU A 22 7.89 10.50 -14.92
N LYS A 23 8.34 9.74 -15.94
CA LYS A 23 7.52 9.22 -17.05
C LYS A 23 6.63 10.27 -17.70
N THR A 24 7.16 11.48 -17.90
CA THR A 24 6.48 12.57 -18.61
C THR A 24 7.50 13.38 -19.40
N ALA A 25 7.10 13.84 -20.59
CA ALA A 25 7.91 14.73 -21.43
C ALA A 25 7.61 16.22 -21.18
N THR A 26 6.67 16.53 -20.28
CA THR A 26 6.22 17.91 -20.00
C THR A 26 6.71 18.36 -18.65
N PHE A 27 7.47 19.46 -18.62
CA PHE A 27 8.16 19.95 -17.42
C PHE A 27 7.21 20.38 -16.30
N SER A 28 6.10 21.05 -16.63
CA SER A 28 5.09 21.44 -15.63
C SER A 28 4.50 20.22 -14.91
N VAL A 29 4.19 19.16 -15.66
CA VAL A 29 3.69 17.88 -15.12
C VAL A 29 4.77 17.19 -14.28
N ALA A 30 6.03 17.23 -14.71
CA ALA A 30 7.15 16.68 -13.94
C ALA A 30 7.31 17.40 -12.59
N LYS A 31 7.22 18.74 -12.58
CA LYS A 31 7.30 19.55 -11.36
C LYS A 31 6.15 19.24 -10.39
N GLN A 32 4.95 19.00 -10.90
CA GLN A 32 3.79 18.61 -10.08
C GLN A 32 3.89 17.20 -9.49
N ARG A 33 4.46 16.23 -10.23
CA ARG A 33 4.63 14.84 -9.75
C ARG A 33 5.79 14.65 -8.77
N LEU A 34 6.66 15.64 -8.66
CA LEU A 34 7.88 15.53 -7.87
C LEU A 34 7.61 15.37 -6.36
N PRO A 35 6.74 16.16 -5.71
CA PRO A 35 6.43 15.99 -4.30
C PRO A 35 5.84 14.61 -3.99
N ASP A 36 4.97 14.10 -4.85
CA ASP A 36 4.34 12.79 -4.68
C ASP A 36 5.37 11.66 -4.78
N THR A 37 6.28 11.72 -5.77
CA THR A 37 7.34 10.71 -5.92
C THR A 37 8.36 10.74 -4.78
N LEU A 38 8.63 11.91 -4.19
CA LEU A 38 9.47 12.03 -3.00
C LEU A 38 8.76 11.46 -1.76
N ARG A 39 7.47 11.76 -1.58
CA ARG A 39 6.64 11.20 -0.50
C ARG A 39 6.62 9.68 -0.56
N ASP A 40 6.34 9.11 -1.73
CA ASP A 40 6.35 7.66 -1.94
C ASP A 40 7.70 7.02 -1.60
N HIS A 41 8.81 7.68 -1.95
CA HIS A 41 10.14 7.18 -1.61
C HIS A 41 10.40 7.23 -0.11
N ARG A 42 10.03 8.34 0.54
CA ARG A 42 10.19 8.53 1.97
C ARG A 42 9.37 7.49 2.74
N SER A 43 8.10 7.31 2.40
CA SER A 43 7.23 6.31 3.03
C SER A 43 7.75 4.88 2.88
N LYS A 44 8.40 4.53 1.75
CA LYS A 44 9.06 3.24 1.57
C LYS A 44 10.26 3.05 2.49
N ILE A 45 11.11 4.08 2.62
CA ILE A 45 12.26 4.04 3.53
C ILE A 45 11.78 3.93 4.98
N GLU A 46 10.80 4.75 5.37
CA GLU A 46 10.19 4.71 6.69
C GLU A 46 9.57 3.34 7.00
N SER A 47 8.92 2.70 6.02
CA SER A 47 8.41 1.34 6.17
C SER A 47 9.51 0.30 6.39
N LEU A 48 10.62 0.39 5.64
CA LEU A 48 11.77 -0.51 5.80
C LEU A 48 12.46 -0.34 7.15
N THR A 49 12.63 0.90 7.61
CA THR A 49 13.18 1.20 8.93
C THR A 49 12.23 0.73 10.03
N ALA A 50 10.92 0.98 9.89
CA ALA A 50 9.92 0.53 10.84
C ALA A 50 9.86 -1.01 10.94
N PHE A 51 10.04 -1.73 9.82
CA PHE A 51 10.19 -3.18 9.82
C PHE A 51 11.42 -3.61 10.65
N ALA A 52 12.58 -3.01 10.40
CA ALA A 52 13.81 -3.32 11.14
C ALA A 52 13.70 -3.00 12.65
N GLU A 53 12.95 -1.97 13.02
CA GLU A 53 12.71 -1.57 14.41
C GLU A 53 11.51 -2.28 15.07
N GLY A 54 10.79 -3.14 14.35
CA GLY A 54 9.57 -3.80 14.84
C GLY A 54 8.38 -2.85 15.08
N LYS A 55 8.38 -1.67 14.44
CA LYS A 55 7.34 -0.63 14.51
C LYS A 55 6.48 -0.54 13.24
N MET A 56 6.50 -1.57 12.40
CA MET A 56 5.71 -1.59 11.17
C MET A 56 4.21 -1.48 11.47
N THR A 57 3.53 -0.50 10.88
CA THR A 57 2.07 -0.38 10.97
C THR A 57 1.38 -1.32 10.00
N VAL A 58 0.11 -1.65 10.27
CA VAL A 58 -0.71 -2.41 9.31
C VAL A 58 -0.86 -1.67 7.98
N GLY A 59 -0.85 -0.33 8.00
CA GLY A 59 -0.83 0.49 6.79
C GLY A 59 0.40 0.24 5.92
N ASN A 60 1.60 0.23 6.53
CA ASN A 60 2.83 -0.09 5.82
C ASN A 60 2.78 -1.50 5.21
N ALA A 61 2.29 -2.48 5.98
CA ALA A 61 2.12 -3.86 5.51
C ALA A 61 1.12 -3.97 4.35
N ALA A 62 0.01 -3.23 4.43
CA ALA A 62 -0.99 -3.17 3.39
C ALA A 62 -0.44 -2.57 2.09
N ASP A 63 0.41 -1.54 2.18
CA ASP A 63 1.06 -0.94 1.02
C ASP A 63 2.04 -1.90 0.34
N VAL A 64 2.82 -2.67 1.11
CA VAL A 64 3.68 -3.74 0.58
C VAL A 64 2.84 -4.79 -0.14
N TYR A 65 1.74 -5.24 0.47
CA TYR A 65 0.82 -6.19 -0.15
C TYR A 65 0.21 -5.64 -1.44
N LEU A 66 -0.31 -4.41 -1.44
CA LEU A 66 -0.89 -3.79 -2.64
C LEU A 66 0.13 -3.65 -3.77
N GLN A 67 1.37 -3.28 -3.46
CA GLN A 67 2.45 -3.22 -4.44
C GLN A 67 2.71 -4.59 -5.07
N LYS A 68 2.74 -5.66 -4.26
CA LYS A 68 2.88 -7.04 -4.76
C LYS A 68 1.71 -7.46 -5.64
N ILE A 69 0.47 -7.16 -5.25
CA ILE A 69 -0.73 -7.49 -6.05
C ILE A 69 -0.72 -6.76 -7.40
N ARG A 70 -0.42 -5.46 -7.41
CA ARG A 70 -0.36 -4.65 -8.63
C ARG A 70 0.73 -5.14 -9.58
N ALA A 71 1.90 -5.45 -9.06
CA ALA A 71 3.05 -5.93 -9.82
C ALA A 71 2.93 -7.40 -10.27
N SER A 72 2.07 -8.20 -9.64
CA SER A 72 1.96 -9.62 -9.94
C SER A 72 1.54 -9.87 -11.40
N ILE A 73 2.36 -10.58 -12.14
CA ILE A 73 2.04 -11.05 -13.50
C ILE A 73 1.13 -12.29 -13.50
N LEU A 74 1.05 -12.98 -12.35
CA LEU A 74 0.29 -14.23 -12.19
C LEU A 74 -1.21 -13.96 -11.94
N LEU A 75 -1.57 -12.75 -11.52
CA LEU A 75 -2.94 -12.38 -11.23
C LEU A 75 -3.62 -11.75 -12.44
N LYS A 76 -4.80 -12.29 -12.78
CA LYS A 76 -5.71 -11.67 -13.76
C LYS A 76 -6.12 -10.26 -13.30
N PRO A 77 -6.38 -9.30 -14.21
CA PRO A 77 -6.77 -7.93 -13.86
C PRO A 77 -7.93 -7.85 -12.86
N ARG A 78 -9.04 -8.57 -13.13
CA ARG A 78 -10.21 -8.64 -12.23
C ARG A 78 -9.85 -9.14 -10.83
N SER A 79 -8.89 -10.06 -10.72
CA SER A 79 -8.44 -10.58 -9.43
C SER A 79 -7.61 -9.57 -8.64
N LYS A 80 -6.94 -8.62 -9.31
CA LYS A 80 -6.25 -7.50 -8.67
C LYS A 80 -7.27 -6.49 -8.16
N GLU A 81 -8.19 -6.06 -9.02
CA GLU A 81 -9.28 -5.14 -8.69
C GLU A 81 -10.08 -5.65 -7.49
N TYR A 82 -10.43 -6.93 -7.47
CA TYR A 82 -11.18 -7.50 -6.35
C TYR A 82 -10.41 -7.43 -5.02
N ARG A 83 -9.09 -7.65 -5.03
CA ARG A 83 -8.26 -7.51 -3.82
C ARG A 83 -8.13 -6.05 -3.37
N GLU A 84 -8.08 -5.11 -4.32
CA GLU A 84 -8.12 -3.68 -4.01
C GLU A 84 -9.47 -3.27 -3.42
N LEU A 85 -10.58 -3.84 -3.90
CA LEU A 85 -11.90 -3.64 -3.30
C LEU A 85 -11.98 -4.17 -1.87
N MET A 86 -11.40 -5.35 -1.59
CA MET A 86 -11.35 -5.88 -0.21
C MET A 86 -10.50 -4.99 0.70
N MET A 87 -9.40 -4.43 0.18
CA MET A 87 -8.60 -3.46 0.93
C MET A 87 -9.39 -2.19 1.26
N ASP A 88 -10.13 -1.64 0.30
CA ASP A 88 -10.99 -0.47 0.53
C ASP A 88 -12.08 -0.77 1.57
N PHE A 89 -12.70 -1.95 1.49
CA PHE A 89 -13.66 -2.42 2.48
C PHE A 89 -13.05 -2.49 3.89
N ILE A 90 -11.86 -3.09 4.04
CA ILE A 90 -11.17 -3.17 5.34
C ILE A 90 -10.85 -1.77 5.86
N ARG A 91 -10.36 -0.87 5.00
CA ARG A 91 -10.06 0.53 5.37
C ARG A 91 -11.29 1.29 5.87
N ARG A 92 -12.46 1.08 5.25
CA ARG A 92 -13.71 1.73 5.67
C ARG A 92 -14.31 1.11 6.93
N SER A 93 -14.22 -0.21 7.06
CA SER A 93 -14.80 -0.94 8.20
C SER A 93 -13.89 -0.93 9.44
N TRP A 94 -12.59 -0.67 9.27
CA TRP A 94 -11.63 -0.60 10.37
C TRP A 94 -10.52 0.42 10.10
N PRO A 95 -10.83 1.72 10.08
CA PRO A 95 -9.87 2.76 9.72
C PRO A 95 -8.67 2.82 10.68
N SER A 96 -8.91 2.71 11.99
CA SER A 96 -7.85 2.77 13.01
C SER A 96 -6.82 1.64 12.90
N LEU A 97 -7.17 0.52 12.26
CA LEU A 97 -6.24 -0.59 12.06
C LEU A 97 -4.96 -0.16 11.34
N PHE A 98 -5.08 0.71 10.33
CA PHE A 98 -3.98 1.07 9.44
C PHE A 98 -2.91 1.93 10.13
N GLU A 99 -3.27 2.57 11.24
CA GLU A 99 -2.37 3.36 12.08
C GLU A 99 -1.73 2.52 13.20
N THR A 100 -2.30 1.34 13.49
CA THR A 100 -1.82 0.43 14.54
C THR A 100 -0.54 -0.29 14.09
N GLU A 101 0.45 -0.38 14.98
CA GLU A 101 1.61 -1.27 14.80
C GLU A 101 1.14 -2.73 14.75
N VAL A 102 1.66 -3.52 13.80
CA VAL A 102 1.21 -4.91 13.59
C VAL A 102 1.28 -5.73 14.89
N ARG A 103 2.37 -5.59 15.65
CA ARG A 103 2.57 -6.27 16.95
C ARG A 103 1.55 -5.91 18.03
N LYS A 104 0.80 -4.80 17.87
CA LYS A 104 -0.22 -4.33 18.82
C LYS A 104 -1.62 -4.81 18.45
N VAL A 105 -1.82 -5.39 17.26
CA VAL A 105 -3.10 -5.96 16.86
C VAL A 105 -3.31 -7.29 17.58
N SER A 106 -4.33 -7.37 18.42
CA SER A 106 -4.66 -8.59 19.17
C SER A 106 -5.70 -9.44 18.42
N PRO A 107 -5.77 -10.76 18.71
CA PRO A 107 -6.85 -11.62 18.22
C PRO A 107 -8.24 -11.06 18.57
N ARG A 108 -8.36 -10.45 19.76
CA ARG A 108 -9.62 -9.87 20.23
C ARG A 108 -10.07 -8.70 19.35
N ASP A 109 -9.15 -7.88 18.88
CA ASP A 109 -9.48 -6.78 17.97
C ASP A 109 -10.08 -7.31 16.66
N CYS A 110 -9.50 -8.39 16.12
CA CYS A 110 -10.01 -9.07 14.93
C CYS A 110 -11.40 -9.66 15.14
N GLU A 111 -11.65 -10.31 16.29
CA GLU A 111 -12.97 -10.86 16.65
C GLU A 111 -14.03 -9.77 16.77
N LEU A 112 -13.69 -8.64 17.40
CA LEU A 112 -14.60 -7.51 17.56
C LEU A 112 -14.99 -6.90 16.20
N TRP A 113 -14.01 -6.74 15.30
CA TRP A 113 -14.28 -6.31 13.94
C TRP A 113 -15.17 -7.32 13.20
N LEU A 114 -14.82 -8.60 13.23
CA LEU A 114 -15.59 -9.65 12.56
C LEU A 114 -17.04 -9.68 13.05
N SER A 115 -17.24 -9.63 14.37
CA SER A 115 -18.56 -9.67 14.99
C SER A 115 -19.46 -8.53 14.55
N ARG A 116 -18.90 -7.32 14.38
CA ARG A 116 -19.63 -6.12 13.94
C ARG A 116 -20.09 -6.22 12.48
N TYR A 117 -19.27 -6.80 11.61
CA TYR A 117 -19.48 -6.72 10.16
C TYR A 117 -20.04 -8.00 9.55
N GLN A 118 -19.87 -9.17 10.17
CA GLN A 118 -20.38 -10.43 9.63
C GLN A 118 -21.91 -10.49 9.48
N GLN A 119 -22.64 -9.68 10.25
CA GLN A 119 -24.10 -9.59 10.15
C GLN A 119 -24.57 -8.71 8.98
N ARG A 120 -23.70 -7.85 8.45
CA ARG A 120 -24.05 -6.82 7.45
C ARG A 120 -23.62 -7.17 6.03
N TYR A 121 -22.70 -8.12 5.88
CA TYR A 121 -22.11 -8.49 4.60
C TYR A 121 -22.20 -9.98 4.38
N SER A 122 -22.19 -10.39 3.11
CA SER A 122 -22.26 -11.81 2.78
C SER A 122 -21.01 -12.55 3.28
N PRO A 123 -21.14 -13.86 3.60
CA PRO A 123 -20.00 -14.69 4.01
C PRO A 123 -18.82 -14.63 3.03
N SER A 124 -19.10 -14.49 1.73
CA SER A 124 -18.06 -14.35 0.71
C SER A 124 -17.23 -13.08 0.91
N VAL A 125 -17.84 -11.92 1.13
CA VAL A 125 -17.11 -10.65 1.37
C VAL A 125 -16.28 -10.76 2.64
N ILE A 126 -16.86 -11.31 3.70
CA ILE A 126 -16.18 -11.47 4.99
C ILE A 126 -14.97 -12.40 4.86
N ASN A 127 -15.14 -13.58 4.25
CA ASN A 127 -14.06 -14.55 4.08
C ASN A 127 -12.91 -13.98 3.22
N ASN A 128 -13.24 -13.27 2.14
CA ASN A 128 -12.23 -12.63 1.29
C ASN A 128 -11.51 -11.48 2.01
N SER A 129 -12.20 -10.76 2.89
CA SER A 129 -11.60 -9.71 3.72
C SER A 129 -10.67 -10.29 4.77
N ILE A 130 -11.04 -11.39 5.43
CA ILE A 130 -10.17 -12.13 6.35
C ILE A 130 -8.93 -12.65 5.62
N GLY A 131 -9.11 -13.24 4.42
CA GLY A 131 -7.98 -13.68 3.60
C GLY A 131 -7.04 -12.54 3.22
N THR A 132 -7.59 -11.36 2.95
CA THR A 132 -6.81 -10.15 2.67
C THR A 132 -6.06 -9.67 3.91
N LEU A 133 -6.70 -9.64 5.09
CA LEU A 133 -6.03 -9.29 6.35
C LEU A 133 -4.86 -10.23 6.68
N ARG A 134 -5.03 -11.53 6.50
CA ARG A 134 -3.93 -12.51 6.68
C ARG A 134 -2.77 -12.20 5.74
N ALA A 135 -3.05 -11.99 4.46
CA ALA A 135 -2.01 -11.66 3.47
C ALA A 135 -1.30 -10.33 3.77
N ILE A 136 -1.98 -9.37 4.39
CA ILE A 136 -1.36 -8.12 4.89
C ILE A 136 -0.42 -8.44 6.06
N PHE A 137 -0.86 -9.21 7.05
CA PHE A 137 -0.02 -9.57 8.19
C PHE A 137 1.20 -10.41 7.80
N ASP A 138 1.10 -11.23 6.76
CA ASP A 138 2.24 -11.96 6.19
C ASP A 138 3.32 -11.05 5.55
N GLN A 139 3.07 -9.74 5.45
CA GLN A 139 4.07 -8.77 4.97
C GLN A 139 4.91 -8.13 6.08
N ALA A 140 4.57 -8.39 7.34
CA ALA A 140 5.14 -7.75 8.51
C ALA A 140 6.10 -8.67 9.28
#